data_AF-A0A932NDL4-F1
#
_entry.id   AF-A0A932NDL4-F1
#
_cell.length_a   1.000
_cell.length_b   1.000
_cell.length_c   1.000
_cell.angle_alpha   90.00
_cell.angle_beta   90.00
_cell.angle_gamma   90.00
#
_symmetry.space_group_name_H-M   'P 1'
#
loop_
_entity.id
_entity.type
_entity.pdbx_description
1 polymer ?
#
loop_
_entity_poly.entity_id
_entity_poly.type
_entity_poly.pdbx_seq_one_letter_code
_entity_poly.pdbx_strand_id
1 'polypeptide(L)'
;MNFTRKTYSTRSEKTVDFIVGFVGWFVLNGVVGGAAQLLVALLSNVFTSVDSNSPVQSLVGLVGLALWCIPLVVNIGLIIYFAFTRYWIALGALGAMAAALIVVICIAVLIGGVCFALLAGAGGSIGP
;
A
#
# COMPACT_ATOMS: atom_id res chain seq x y z
N MET A 1 -1.58 0.61 -30.71
CA MET A 1 -1.77 2.00 -30.23
C MET A 1 -0.43 2.70 -30.29
N ASN A 2 -0.35 3.86 -30.94
CA ASN A 2 0.91 4.60 -31.08
C ASN A 2 1.03 5.55 -29.87
N PHE A 3 1.85 5.18 -28.88
CA PHE A 3 2.05 5.99 -27.68
C PHE A 3 3.07 7.09 -27.99
N THR A 4 2.59 8.31 -28.23
CA THR A 4 3.46 9.46 -28.49
C THR A 4 4.09 9.91 -27.17
N ARG A 5 5.42 9.80 -27.09
CA ARG A 5 6.18 10.24 -25.90
C ARG A 5 6.14 11.76 -25.80
N LYS A 6 5.86 12.28 -24.60
CA LYS A 6 5.94 13.73 -24.33
C LYS A 6 7.39 14.21 -24.42
N THR A 7 7.65 15.21 -25.27
CA THR A 7 8.93 15.92 -25.32
C THR A 7 8.93 17.00 -24.23
N TYR A 8 10.00 17.07 -23.44
CA TYR A 8 10.13 18.03 -22.35
C TYR A 8 10.97 19.22 -22.81
N SER A 9 10.44 20.43 -22.63
CA SER A 9 11.11 21.66 -23.04
C SER A 9 11.99 22.23 -21.92
N THR A 10 11.58 22.04 -20.66
CA THR A 10 12.25 22.62 -19.49
C THR A 10 12.49 21.59 -18.38
N ARG A 11 13.44 21.90 -17.48
CA ARG A 11 13.68 21.11 -16.27
C ARG A 11 12.48 21.17 -15.30
N SER A 12 11.77 22.31 -15.26
CA SER A 12 10.59 22.51 -14.42
C SER A 12 9.50 21.48 -14.74
N GLU A 13 9.19 21.27 -16.03
CA GLU A 13 8.19 20.28 -16.45
C GLU A 13 8.52 18.86 -15.97
N LYS A 14 9.81 18.48 -15.99
CA LYS A 14 10.27 17.17 -15.52
C LYS A 14 10.04 17.00 -14.02
N THR A 15 10.38 18.02 -13.24
CA THR A 15 10.19 18.02 -11.78
C THR A 15 8.72 17.94 -11.41
N VAL A 16 7.86 18.70 -12.10
CA VAL A 16 6.41 18.67 -11.85
C VAL A 16 5.84 17.28 -12.16
N ASP A 17 6.17 16.70 -13.32
CA ASP A 17 5.71 15.35 -13.67
C ASP A 17 6.24 14.29 -12.66
N PHE A 18 7.46 14.44 -12.15
CA PHE A 18 7.99 13.58 -11.07
C PHE A 18 7.18 13.73 -9.76
N ILE A 19 6.93 14.95 -9.29
CA ILE A 19 6.17 15.20 -8.06
C ILE A 19 4.74 14.68 -8.19
N VAL A 20 4.10 14.87 -9.35
CA VAL A 20 2.78 14.33 -9.64
C VAL A 20 2.79 12.81 -9.56
N GLY A 21 3.81 12.14 -10.10
CA GLY A 21 3.97 10.70 -9.94
C GLY A 21 4.16 10.26 -8.49
N PHE A 22 4.98 10.98 -7.73
CA PHE A 22 5.28 10.68 -6.34
C PHE A 22 4.05 10.87 -5.43
N VAL A 23 3.44 12.06 -5.46
CA VAL A 23 2.25 12.38 -4.65
C VAL A 23 1.04 11.59 -5.14
N GLY A 24 0.87 11.48 -6.45
CA GLY A 24 -0.22 10.71 -7.06
C GLY A 24 -0.21 9.25 -6.64
N TRP A 25 0.96 8.65 -6.43
CA TRP A 25 1.07 7.30 -5.91
C TRP A 25 0.47 7.16 -4.50
N PHE A 26 0.77 8.09 -3.58
CA PHE A 26 0.19 8.09 -2.23
C PHE A 26 -1.32 8.33 -2.24
N VAL A 27 -1.79 9.29 -3.05
CA VAL A 27 -3.23 9.59 -3.16
C VAL A 27 -3.98 8.38 -3.69
N LEU A 28 -3.49 7.76 -4.77
CA LEU A 28 -4.14 6.60 -5.37
C LEU A 28 -4.16 5.40 -4.42
N ASN A 29 -3.04 5.09 -3.77
CA ASN A 29 -2.99 3.99 -2.80
C ASN A 29 -3.82 4.27 -1.54
N GLY A 30 -3.88 5.52 -1.08
CA GLY A 30 -4.73 5.93 0.03
C GLY A 30 -6.21 5.80 -0.28
N VAL A 31 -6.66 6.23 -1.47
CA VAL A 31 -8.06 6.12 -1.89
C VAL A 31 -8.45 4.66 -2.13
N VAL A 32 -7.66 3.92 -2.91
CA VAL A 32 -7.97 2.51 -3.23
C VAL A 32 -7.88 1.64 -1.99
N GLY A 33 -6.81 1.80 -1.20
CA GLY A 33 -6.62 1.08 0.05
C GLY A 33 -7.70 1.43 1.09
N GLY A 34 -8.02 2.72 1.24
CA GLY A 34 -9.08 3.18 2.13
C GLY A 34 -10.45 2.64 1.74
N ALA A 35 -10.79 2.65 0.45
CA ALA A 35 -12.02 2.08 -0.07
C ALA A 35 -12.10 0.56 0.14
N ALA A 36 -11.00 -0.17 -0.09
CA ALA A 36 -10.91 -1.60 0.17
C ALA A 36 -11.11 -1.92 1.65
N GLN A 37 -10.46 -1.16 2.54
CA GLN A 37 -10.62 -1.31 3.99
C GLN A 37 -12.05 -1.02 4.45
N LEU A 38 -12.65 0.05 3.94
CA LEU A 38 -14.03 0.39 4.24
C LEU A 38 -14.98 -0.72 3.80
N LEU A 39 -14.80 -1.26 2.59
CA LEU A 39 -15.61 -2.35 2.08
C LEU A 39 -15.48 -3.62 2.93
N VAL A 40 -14.24 -4.02 3.27
CA VAL A 40 -14.01 -5.18 4.15
C VAL A 40 -14.63 -4.95 5.52
N ALA A 41 -14.46 -3.77 6.12
CA ALA A 41 -15.06 -3.44 7.40
C ALA A 41 -16.60 -3.51 7.34
N LEU A 42 -17.22 -2.99 6.29
CA LEU A 42 -18.68 -3.09 6.10
C LEU A 42 -19.14 -4.54 5.96
N LEU A 43 -18.46 -5.34 5.14
CA LEU A 43 -18.76 -6.77 5.01
C LEU A 43 -18.63 -7.50 6.35
N SER A 44 -17.52 -7.30 7.07
CA SER A 44 -17.28 -7.92 8.37
C SER A 44 -18.36 -7.56 9.39
N ASN A 45 -18.84 -6.30 9.39
CA ASN A 45 -19.93 -5.87 10.28
C ASN A 45 -21.26 -6.57 9.99
N VAL A 46 -21.57 -6.80 8.71
CA VAL A 46 -22.80 -7.51 8.29
C VAL A 46 -22.78 -8.98 8.70
N PHE A 47 -21.61 -9.62 8.73
CA PHE A 47 -21.44 -11.03 9.05
C PHE A 47 -20.97 -11.30 10.49
N THR A 48 -21.08 -10.32 11.40
CA THR A 48 -20.65 -10.44 12.80
C THR A 48 -21.32 -11.57 13.58
N SER A 49 -22.51 -12.00 13.18
CA SER A 49 -23.29 -13.05 13.83
C SER A 49 -23.01 -14.46 13.30
N VAL A 50 -22.07 -14.62 12.36
CA VAL A 50 -21.77 -15.91 11.76
C VAL A 50 -20.64 -16.59 12.54
N ASP A 51 -20.81 -17.88 12.84
CA ASP A 51 -19.78 -18.68 13.50
C ASP A 51 -18.42 -18.55 12.80
N SER A 52 -17.36 -18.47 13.62
CA SER A 52 -15.97 -18.36 13.17
C SER A 52 -15.49 -19.56 12.33
N ASN A 53 -16.21 -20.69 12.39
CA ASN A 53 -15.95 -21.89 11.58
C ASN A 53 -16.86 -22.02 10.35
N SER A 54 -17.67 -21.01 10.05
CA SER A 54 -18.54 -21.03 8.88
C SER A 54 -17.75 -20.85 7.58
N PRO A 55 -18.18 -21.47 6.48
CA PRO A 55 -17.58 -21.26 5.16
C PRO A 55 -17.72 -19.79 4.68
N VAL A 56 -18.69 -19.05 5.22
CA VAL A 56 -18.91 -17.63 4.91
C VAL A 56 -17.77 -16.76 5.44
N GLN A 57 -17.29 -17.03 6.66
CA GLN A 57 -16.15 -16.33 7.26
C GLN A 57 -14.88 -16.49 6.40
N SER A 58 -14.62 -17.70 5.91
CA SER A 58 -13.52 -18.00 4.99
C SER A 58 -13.64 -17.24 3.67
N LEU A 59 -14.86 -17.08 3.15
CA LEU A 59 -15.11 -16.32 1.93
C LEU A 59 -14.81 -14.83 2.12
N VAL A 60 -15.21 -14.24 3.25
CA VAL A 60 -14.92 -12.83 3.58
C VAL A 60 -13.42 -12.60 3.69
N GLY A 61 -12.68 -13.53 4.31
CA GLY A 61 -11.22 -13.50 4.36
C GLY A 61 -10.57 -13.55 2.98
N LEU A 62 -11.07 -14.43 2.10
CA LEU A 62 -10.56 -14.57 0.73
C LEU A 62 -10.84 -13.32 -0.13
N VAL A 63 -12.04 -12.74 0.00
CA VAL A 63 -12.40 -11.47 -0.65
C VAL A 63 -11.53 -10.34 -0.12
N GLY A 64 -11.27 -10.30 1.19
CA GLY A 64 -10.33 -9.36 1.79
C GLY A 64 -8.95 -9.46 1.14
N LEU A 65 -8.39 -10.66 1.06
CA LEU A 65 -7.09 -10.89 0.41
C LEU A 65 -7.09 -10.47 -1.07
N ALA A 66 -8.15 -10.80 -1.81
CA ALA A 66 -8.28 -10.41 -3.22
C ALA A 66 -8.29 -8.88 -3.38
N LEU A 67 -9.01 -8.16 -2.50
CA LEU A 67 -9.03 -6.70 -2.48
C LEU A 67 -7.66 -6.09 -2.17
N TRP A 68 -6.83 -6.75 -1.35
CA TRP A 68 -5.44 -6.34 -1.08
C TRP A 68 -4.52 -6.49 -2.30
N CYS A 69 -4.82 -7.42 -3.20
CA CYS A 69 -4.05 -7.61 -4.44
C CYS A 69 -4.36 -6.54 -5.50
N ILE A 70 -5.55 -5.92 -5.47
CA ILE A 70 -5.97 -4.93 -6.46
C ILE A 70 -5.01 -3.72 -6.53
N PRO A 71 -4.66 -3.06 -5.41
CA PRO A 71 -3.69 -1.97 -5.43
C PRO A 71 -2.38 -2.36 -6.11
N LEU A 72 -1.88 -3.56 -5.87
CA LEU A 72 -0.62 -4.03 -6.45
C LEU A 72 -0.72 -4.15 -7.98
N VAL A 73 -1.78 -4.77 -8.49
CA VAL A 73 -2.02 -4.89 -9.94
C VAL A 73 -2.22 -3.52 -10.58
N VAL A 74 -2.98 -2.63 -9.95
CA VAL A 74 -3.20 -1.26 -10.43
C VAL A 74 -1.88 -0.48 -10.48
N ASN A 75 -1.04 -0.55 -9.44
CA ASN A 75 0.26 0.11 -9.42
C ASN A 75 1.18 -0.39 -10.53
N ILE A 76 1.28 -1.72 -10.75
CA ILE A 76 2.08 -2.28 -11.83
C ILE A 76 1.56 -1.81 -13.19
N GLY A 77 0.24 -1.88 -13.42
CA GLY A 77 -0.37 -1.42 -14.66
C GLY A 77 -0.11 0.06 -14.94
N LEU A 78 -0.23 0.91 -13.91
CA LEU A 78 0.05 2.35 -14.03
C LEU A 78 1.53 2.62 -14.31
N ILE A 79 2.45 1.93 -13.65
CA ILE A 79 3.90 2.08 -13.91
C ILE A 79 4.21 1.71 -15.36
N ILE A 80 3.69 0.58 -15.85
CA ILE A 80 3.90 0.14 -17.24
C ILE A 80 3.30 1.17 -18.20
N TYR A 81 2.06 1.61 -17.98
CA TYR A 81 1.41 2.61 -18.83
C TYR A 81 2.18 3.95 -18.87
N PHE A 82 2.61 4.45 -17.71
CA PHE A 82 3.36 5.70 -17.62
C PHE A 82 4.80 5.56 -18.09
N ALA A 83 5.41 4.38 -18.05
CA ALA A 83 6.73 4.15 -18.64
C ALA A 83 6.73 4.43 -20.15
N PHE A 84 5.63 4.10 -20.84
CA PHE A 84 5.49 4.33 -22.28
C PHE A 84 5.05 5.77 -22.63
N THR A 85 4.24 6.42 -21.79
CA THR A 85 3.72 7.77 -22.09
C THR A 85 4.54 8.90 -21.48
N ARG A 86 4.87 8.83 -20.19
CA ARG A 86 5.55 9.87 -19.40
C ARG A 86 6.46 9.25 -18.32
N TYR A 87 7.66 8.86 -18.71
CA TYR A 87 8.59 8.11 -17.84
C TYR A 87 8.98 8.83 -16.52
N TRP A 88 8.97 10.17 -16.46
CA TRP A 88 9.25 10.90 -15.22
C TRP A 88 8.18 10.70 -14.14
N ILE A 89 6.91 10.51 -14.54
CA ILE A 89 5.82 10.17 -13.61
C ILE A 89 6.05 8.77 -13.03
N ALA A 90 6.42 7.82 -13.88
CA ALA A 90 6.72 6.45 -13.45
C ALA A 90 7.90 6.40 -12.45
N LEU A 91 8.94 7.20 -12.68
CA LEU A 91 10.06 7.36 -11.73
C LEU A 91 9.61 7.98 -10.40
N GLY A 92 8.71 8.96 -10.44
CA GLY A 92 8.09 9.54 -9.23
C GLY A 92 7.35 8.49 -8.40
N ALA A 93 6.50 7.69 -9.04
CA ALA A 93 5.77 6.61 -8.39
C ALA A 93 6.69 5.52 -7.81
N LEU A 94 7.75 5.14 -8.54
CA LEU A 94 8.75 4.18 -8.05
C LEU A 94 9.53 4.73 -6.85
N GLY A 95 9.85 6.02 -6.86
CA GLY A 95 10.43 6.72 -5.71
C GLY A 95 9.52 6.73 -4.49
N ALA A 96 8.21 6.93 -4.69
CA ALA A 96 7.22 6.88 -3.61
C ALA A 96 7.12 5.47 -2.99
N MET A 97 7.13 4.43 -3.82
CA MET A 97 7.14 3.04 -3.34
C MET A 97 8.40 2.73 -2.51
N ALA A 98 9.58 3.16 -2.97
CA ALA A 98 10.83 2.98 -2.23
C ALA A 98 10.81 3.73 -0.89
N ALA A 99 10.34 4.98 -0.88
CA ALA A 99 10.19 5.77 0.33
C ALA A 99 9.22 5.10 1.33
N ALA A 100 8.08 4.60 0.85
CA ALA A 100 7.11 3.89 1.67
C ALA A 100 7.72 2.61 2.29
N LEU A 101 8.50 1.83 1.53
CA LEU A 101 9.18 0.64 2.06
C LEU A 101 10.16 0.98 3.19
N ILE A 102 10.95 2.05 3.02
CA ILE A 102 11.88 2.50 4.07
C ILE A 102 11.11 2.87 5.34
N VAL A 103 10.02 3.63 5.21
CA VAL A 103 9.17 4.01 6.35
C VAL A 103 8.60 2.79 7.05
N VAL A 104 8.08 1.81 6.31
CA VAL A 104 7.52 0.57 6.88
C VAL A 104 8.61 -0.24 7.59
N ILE A 105 9.81 -0.35 7.03
CA ILE A 105 10.95 -1.03 7.69
C ILE A 105 11.30 -0.32 9.01
N CYS A 106 11.39 1.01 9.01
CA CYS A 106 11.65 1.78 10.23
C CYS A 106 10.58 1.51 11.30
N ILE A 107 9.29 1.54 10.93
CA ILE A 107 8.19 1.27 11.85
C ILE A 107 8.27 -0.17 12.39
N ALA A 108 8.53 -1.15 11.53
CA ALA A 108 8.63 -2.55 11.93
C ALA A 108 9.77 -2.80 12.94
N VAL A 109 10.92 -2.14 12.75
CA VAL A 109 12.05 -2.20 13.69
C VAL A 109 11.67 -1.59 15.05
N LEU A 110 11.01 -0.42 15.05
CA LEU A 110 10.57 0.23 16.29
C LEU A 110 9.56 -0.63 17.06
N ILE A 111 8.53 -1.14 16.38
CA ILE A 111 7.51 -2.00 17.00
C ILE A 111 8.16 -3.30 17.51
N GLY A 112 9.01 -3.93 16.70
CA GLY A 112 9.72 -5.14 17.10
C GLY A 112 10.59 -4.93 18.34
N GLY A 113 11.30 -3.81 18.41
CA GLY A 113 12.10 -3.43 19.58
C GLY A 113 11.26 -3.23 20.84
N VAL A 114 10.12 -2.53 20.73
CA VAL A 114 9.20 -2.34 21.87
C VAL A 114 8.61 -3.66 22.34
N CYS A 115 8.14 -4.50 21.42
CA CYS A 115 7.59 -5.82 21.76
C CYS A 115 8.62 -6.71 22.46
N PHE A 116 9.88 -6.70 21.98
CA PHE A 116 10.96 -7.46 22.60
C PHE A 116 11.30 -6.94 24.00
N ALA A 117 11.37 -5.61 24.18
CA ALA A 117 11.62 -5.00 25.48
C ALA A 117 10.51 -5.30 26.50
N LEU A 118 9.24 -5.26 26.08
CA LEU A 118 8.11 -5.62 26.92
C LEU A 118 8.14 -7.10 27.33
N LEU A 119 8.46 -8.01 26.40
CA LEU A 119 8.58 -9.43 26.70
C LEU A 119 9.74 -9.72 27.65
N ALA A 120 10.90 -9.08 27.43
CA ALA A 120 12.05 -9.19 28.31
C ALA A 120 11.79 -8.63 29.71
N GLY A 121 11.05 -7.51 29.81
CA GLY A 121 10.64 -6.91 31.09
C GLY A 121 9.60 -7.74 31.85
N ALA A 122 8.66 -8.38 31.14
CA ALA A 122 7.68 -9.27 31.75
C ALA A 122 8.33 -10.54 32.34
N GLY A 123 9.40 -11.05 31.69
CA GLY A 123 10.19 -12.19 32.19
C GLY A 123 11.04 -11.89 33.44
N GLY A 124 11.24 -10.62 33.80
CA GLY A 124 11.99 -10.21 35.01
C GLY A 124 11.18 -10.21 36.31
N SER A 125 9.86 -10.43 36.25
CA SER A 125 8.96 -10.41 37.41
C SER A 125 8.64 -11.79 37.99
N ILE A 126 9.26 -12.86 37.46
CA ILE A 126 9.15 -14.23 37.97
C ILE A 126 10.47 -14.60 38.67
N GLY A 127 10.83 -13.83 39.71
CA GLY A 127 11.78 -14.25 40.74
C GLY A 127 10.99 -14.66 41.99
N PRO A 128 11.41 -15.71 42.71
CA PRO A 128 10.63 -16.39 43.74
C PRO A 128 10.12 -15.51 44.87
#